data_AF-A0A8T3QPJ9-F1
#
_entry.id   AF-A0A8T3QPJ9-F1
#
_cell.length_a   1.000
_cell.length_b   1.000
_cell.length_c   1.000
_cell.angle_alpha   90.00
_cell.angle_beta   90.00
_cell.angle_gamma   90.00
#
_symmetry.space_group_name_H-M   'P 1'
#
loop_
_entity.id
_entity.type
_entity.pdbx_description
1 polymer ?
#
loop_
_entity_poly.entity_id
_entity_poly.type
_entity_poly.pdbx_seq_one_letter_code
_entity_poly.pdbx_strand_id
1 'polypeptide(L)'
;LYAVGVRRLADGRVAGRLLAVPVAADGTRRERIAAVLAATAAAFESLIADAPDQWSAVFFPIWPDLAGEPAQHGEPVSPVAGAHEPDPGPRPAP
;
A
#
# COMPACT_ATOMS: atom_id res chain seq x y z
N LEU A 1 9.71 -9.23 13.72
CA LEU A 1 9.85 -7.87 13.14
C LEU A 1 9.34 -6.87 14.17
N TYR A 2 9.76 -5.61 14.13
CA TYR A 2 9.24 -4.56 15.01
C TYR A 2 8.73 -3.39 14.17
N ALA A 3 7.56 -2.87 14.52
CA ALA A 3 7.06 -1.58 14.03
C ALA A 3 7.37 -0.51 15.08
N VAL A 4 7.81 0.65 14.63
CA VAL A 4 8.20 1.76 15.51
C VAL A 4 7.43 3.00 15.11
N GLY A 5 6.83 3.67 16.09
CA GLY A 5 6.23 4.99 15.92
C GLY A 5 6.83 5.98 16.89
N VAL A 6 6.98 7.22 16.44
CA VAL A 6 7.48 8.33 17.25
C VAL A 6 6.55 9.50 17.07
N ARG A 7 6.16 10.13 18.17
CA ARG A 7 5.33 11.34 18.18
C ARG A 7 5.93 12.42 19.07
N ARG A 8 5.61 13.66 18.74
CA ARG A 8 5.91 14.84 19.57
C ARG A 8 4.89 14.99 20.69
N LEU A 9 5.38 15.40 21.86
CA LEU A 9 4.58 15.79 23.01
C LEU A 9 4.41 17.31 23.05
N ALA A 10 3.41 17.79 23.80
CA ALA A 10 3.09 19.21 23.91
C ALA A 10 4.25 20.06 24.48
N ASP A 11 5.15 19.45 25.25
CA ASP A 11 6.30 20.09 25.86
C ASP A 11 7.58 20.01 25.01
N GLY A 12 7.45 19.63 23.73
CA GLY A 12 8.57 19.54 22.79
C GLY A 12 9.40 18.25 22.90
N ARG A 13 9.11 17.38 23.87
CA ARG A 13 9.73 16.05 23.95
C ARG A 13 9.16 15.10 22.89
N VAL A 14 9.78 13.95 22.74
CA VAL A 14 9.30 12.87 21.87
C VAL A 14 8.98 11.62 22.69
N ALA A 15 7.93 10.91 22.30
CA ALA A 15 7.59 9.60 22.82
C ALA A 15 7.73 8.57 21.70
N GLY A 16 8.44 7.48 21.99
CA GLY A 16 8.60 6.34 21.07
C GLY A 16 7.81 5.14 21.54
N ARG A 17 7.27 4.36 20.60
CA ARG A 17 6.59 3.10 20.84
C ARG A 17 7.13 2.03 19.90
N LEU A 18 7.45 0.86 20.46
CA LEU A 18 7.80 -0.33 19.70
C LEU A 18 6.70 -1.38 19.83
N LEU A 19 6.26 -1.92 18.71
CA LEU A 19 5.30 -3.02 18.64
C LEU A 19 5.97 -4.22 18.01
N ALA A 20 5.91 -5.36 18.70
CA ALA A 20 6.33 -6.63 18.11
C ALA A 20 5.30 -7.05 17.05
N VAL A 21 5.77 -7.30 15.83
CA VAL A 21 4.94 -7.82 14.75
C VAL A 21 5.13 -9.33 14.66
N PRO A 22 4.05 -10.13 14.85
CA PRO A 22 4.10 -11.57 14.70
C PRO A 22 4.59 -11.98 13.31
N VAL A 23 5.52 -12.94 13.27
CA VAL A 23 5.99 -13.51 12.01
C VAL A 23 5.36 -14.89 11.85
N ALA A 24 4.54 -15.06 10.81
CA ALA A 24 3.90 -16.33 10.52
C ALA A 24 4.95 -17.40 10.18
N ALA A 25 4.92 -18.52 10.90
CA ALA A 25 5.82 -19.66 10.69
C ALA A 25 5.19 -20.73 9.78
N ASP A 26 3.87 -20.82 9.75
CA ASP A 26 3.13 -21.91 9.11
C ASP A 26 2.47 -21.50 7.78
N GLY A 27 2.09 -22.49 6.98
CA GLY A 27 1.46 -22.30 5.67
C GLY A 27 2.47 -22.17 4.53
N THR A 28 1.99 -21.87 3.33
CA THR A 28 2.81 -21.63 2.14
C THR A 28 3.62 -20.34 2.27
N ARG A 29 4.66 -20.18 1.45
CA ARG A 29 5.45 -18.93 1.41
C ARG A 29 4.56 -17.70 1.17
N ARG A 30 3.58 -17.81 0.27
CA ARG A 30 2.67 -16.70 -0.06
C ARG A 30 1.79 -16.35 1.13
N GLU A 31 1.23 -17.34 1.81
CA GLU A 31 0.40 -17.14 3.01
C GLU A 31 1.19 -16.50 4.14
N ARG A 32 2.42 -16.95 4.39
CA ARG A 32 3.29 -16.35 5.43
C ARG A 32 3.58 -14.88 5.14
N ILE A 33 3.91 -14.55 3.88
CA ILE A 33 4.15 -13.16 3.47
C ILE A 33 2.88 -12.33 3.67
N ALA A 34 1.73 -12.80 3.20
CA ALA A 34 0.46 -12.09 3.35
C ALA A 34 0.11 -11.86 4.83
N ALA A 35 0.28 -12.87 5.68
CA ALA A 35 0.03 -12.77 7.12
C ALA A 35 0.97 -11.75 7.81
N VAL A 36 2.26 -11.74 7.47
CA VAL A 36 3.21 -10.75 8.00
C VAL A 36 2.84 -9.34 7.55
N LEU A 37 2.45 -9.16 6.28
CA LEU A 37 2.04 -7.85 5.77
C LEU A 37 0.78 -7.34 6.47
N ALA A 38 -0.24 -8.20 6.66
CA ALA A 38 -1.45 -7.84 7.39
C ALA A 38 -1.16 -7.46 8.84
N ALA A 39 -0.32 -8.24 9.54
CA ALA A 39 0.09 -7.91 10.91
C ALA A 39 0.90 -6.60 10.99
N THR A 40 1.69 -6.32 9.97
CA THR A 40 2.46 -5.07 9.86
C THR A 40 1.53 -3.87 9.64
N ALA A 41 0.54 -3.99 8.75
CA ALA A 41 -0.46 -2.95 8.50
C ALA A 41 -1.22 -2.61 9.78
N ALA A 42 -1.74 -3.61 10.50
CA ALA A 42 -2.43 -3.41 11.77
C ALA A 42 -1.56 -2.72 12.84
N ALA A 43 -0.27 -3.05 12.90
CA ALA A 43 0.66 -2.38 13.81
C ALA A 43 0.86 -0.90 13.43
N PHE A 44 0.97 -0.57 12.15
CA PHE A 44 1.05 0.82 11.69
C PHE A 44 -0.25 1.59 11.92
N GLU A 45 -1.42 1.00 11.67
CA GLU A 45 -2.71 1.59 12.00
C GLU A 45 -2.79 1.97 13.48
N SER A 46 -2.32 1.09 14.38
CA SER A 46 -2.26 1.40 15.82
C SER A 46 -1.32 2.55 16.15
N LEU A 47 -0.17 2.67 15.48
CA LEU A 47 0.78 3.78 15.68
C LEU A 47 0.25 5.10 15.10
N ILE A 48 -0.46 5.05 13.97
CA ILE A 48 -1.08 6.21 13.34
C ILE A 48 -2.21 6.73 14.23
N ALA A 49 -3.07 5.85 14.74
CA ALA A 49 -4.18 6.21 15.62
C ALA A 49 -3.75 6.87 16.94
N ASP A 50 -2.50 6.66 17.40
CA ASP A 50 -1.96 7.27 18.62
C ASP A 50 -1.67 8.78 18.48
N ALA A 51 -1.41 9.27 17.26
CA ALA A 51 -1.17 10.69 16.99
C ALA A 51 -1.49 11.05 15.52
N PRO A 52 -2.76 10.93 15.10
CA PRO A 52 -3.15 10.95 13.68
C PRO A 52 -2.79 12.26 12.97
N ASP A 53 -2.82 13.38 13.70
CA ASP A 53 -2.47 14.72 13.23
C ASP A 53 -0.98 14.89 12.88
N GLN A 54 -0.12 14.01 13.39
CA GLN A 54 1.34 14.07 13.15
C GLN A 54 1.80 13.20 11.97
N TRP A 55 0.91 12.40 11.37
CA TRP A 55 1.26 11.51 10.26
C TRP A 55 0.88 12.12 8.90
N SER A 56 1.84 12.15 7.99
CA SER A 56 1.62 12.62 6.61
C SER A 56 0.68 11.71 5.80
N ALA A 57 0.39 10.50 6.27
CA ALA A 57 -0.49 9.54 5.59
C ALA A 57 -1.91 10.09 5.36
N VAL A 58 -2.37 11.05 6.17
CA VAL A 58 -3.65 11.76 5.96
C VAL A 58 -3.62 12.59 4.67
N PHE A 59 -2.45 13.05 4.23
CA PHE A 59 -2.29 13.93 3.08
C PHE A 59 -1.82 13.22 1.81
N PHE A 60 -1.28 12.01 1.94
CA PHE A 60 -0.78 11.22 0.82
C PHE A 60 -1.44 9.84 0.86
N PRO A 61 -2.64 9.68 0.27
CA PRO A 61 -3.27 8.37 0.17
C PRO A 61 -2.37 7.44 -0.66
N ILE A 62 -1.85 6.40 -0.01
CA ILE A 62 -0.94 5.43 -0.63
C ILE A 62 -1.72 4.37 -1.41
N TRP A 63 -3.02 4.19 -1.10
CA TRP A 63 -3.91 3.22 -1.75
C TRP A 63 -4.99 3.93 -2.58
N PRO A 64 -5.01 3.73 -3.92
CA PRO A 64 -5.91 4.45 -4.82
C PRO A 64 -7.39 4.06 -4.67
N ASP A 65 -7.68 2.91 -4.09
CA ASP A 65 -9.02 2.32 -3.90
C ASP A 65 -9.75 2.78 -2.63
N LEU A 66 -9.03 3.35 -1.65
CA LEU A 66 -9.63 3.97 -0.46
C LEU A 66 -10.07 5.42 -0.70
N ALA A 67 -9.59 6.04 -1.78
CA ALA A 67 -10.19 7.24 -2.35
C ALA A 67 -11.44 6.79 -3.12
N GLY A 68 -12.54 6.57 -2.37
CA GLY A 68 -13.69 5.77 -2.81
C GLY A 68 -14.05 5.87 -4.29
N GLU A 69 -14.39 4.73 -4.90
CA GLU A 69 -14.95 4.72 -6.25
C GLU A 69 -16.09 5.74 -6.31
N PRO A 70 -16.04 6.76 -7.18
CA PRO A 70 -17.18 7.63 -7.38
C PRO A 70 -18.35 6.74 -7.80
N ALA A 71 -19.47 6.89 -7.09
CA ALA A 71 -20.68 6.12 -7.31
C ALA A 71 -20.94 5.94 -8.81
N GLN A 72 -21.01 4.68 -9.22
CA GLN A 72 -21.19 4.20 -10.59
C GLN A 72 -22.23 5.05 -11.34
N HIS A 73 -21.77 5.99 -12.17
CA HIS A 73 -22.56 6.47 -13.30
C HIS A 73 -22.12 5.64 -14.49
N GLY A 74 -23.03 4.79 -14.96
CA GLY A 74 -22.80 3.96 -16.13
C GLY A 74 -22.46 4.83 -17.34
N GLU A 75 -21.23 4.72 -17.82
CA GLU A 75 -20.86 5.09 -19.17
C GLU A 75 -20.36 3.81 -19.86
N PRO A 76 -20.85 3.49 -21.07
CA PRO A 76 -20.40 2.30 -21.77
C PRO A 76 -18.93 2.49 -22.14
N VAL A 77 -18.09 1.56 -21.69
CA VAL A 77 -16.69 1.43 -22.12
C VAL A 77 -16.63 1.36 -23.64
N SER A 78 -16.20 2.46 -24.25
CA SER A 78 -15.83 2.48 -25.67
C SER A 78 -14.56 1.66 -25.84
N PRO A 79 -14.52 0.64 -26.73
CA PRO A 79 -13.34 -0.19 -26.87
C PRO A 79 -12.19 0.66 -27.40
N VAL A 80 -11.09 0.71 -26.63
CA VAL A 80 -9.83 1.28 -27.12
C VAL A 80 -9.45 0.48 -28.36
N ALA A 81 -9.41 1.16 -29.51
CA ALA A 81 -8.97 0.57 -30.76
C ALA A 81 -7.51 0.15 -30.59
N GLY A 82 -7.25 -1.15 -30.66
CA GLY A 82 -5.90 -1.70 -30.63
C GLY A 82 -5.08 -1.12 -31.77
N ALA A 83 -4.08 -0.31 -31.44
CA ALA A 83 -2.97 -0.05 -32.34
C ALA A 83 -2.10 -1.31 -32.36
N HIS A 84 -2.44 -2.24 -33.25
CA HIS A 84 -1.53 -3.30 -33.65
C HIS A 84 -0.41 -2.64 -34.44
N GLU A 85 0.74 -2.43 -33.80
CA GLU A 85 1.97 -2.11 -34.52
C GLU A 85 2.32 -3.32 -35.39
N PRO A 86 2.46 -3.19 -36.72
CA PRO A 86 2.78 -4.33 -37.57
C PRO A 86 4.25 -4.74 -37.36
N ASP A 87 4.44 -6.04 -37.12
CA ASP A 87 5.73 -6.72 -37.03
C ASP A 87 6.55 -6.46 -38.32
N PRO A 88 7.73 -5.81 -38.25
CA PRO A 88 8.60 -5.67 -39.40
C PRO A 88 9.24 -7.03 -39.69
N GLY A 89 8.65 -7.78 -40.62
CA GLY A 89 9.12 -9.08 -41.08
C GLY A 89 10.62 -9.13 -41.43
N PRO A 90 11.20 -10.34 -41.53
CA PRO A 90 12.64 -10.52 -41.52
C PRO A 90 13.31 -9.87 -42.75
N ARG A 91 14.41 -9.16 -42.50
CA ARG A 91 15.26 -8.58 -43.55
C ARG A 91 15.97 -9.69 -44.33
N PRO A 92 16.06 -9.60 -45.67
CA PRO A 92 16.82 -10.57 -46.46
C PRO A 92 18.32 -10.51 -46.13
N ALA A 93 18.94 -11.69 -46.09
CA ALA A 93 20.38 -11.90 -45.89
C ALA A 93 21.18 -11.43 -47.15
N PRO A 94 22.49 -11.10 -46.98
CA PRO A 94 23.28 -10.43 -48.01
C PRO A 94 23.56 -11.28 -49.26
#